data_AF-A0A7S2HTN4-F1
#
_entry.id   AF-A0A7S2HTN4-F1
#
_cell.length_a   1.000
_cell.length_b   1.000
_cell.length_c   1.000
_cell.angle_alpha   90.00
_cell.angle_beta   90.00
_cell.angle_gamma   90.00
#
_symmetry.space_group_name_H-M   'P 1'
#
loop_
_entity.id
_entity.type
_entity.pdbx_description
1 polymer ?
#
loop_
_entity_poly.entity_id
_entity_poly.type
_entity_poly.pdbx_seq_one_letter_code
_entity_poly.pdbx_strand_id
1 'polypeptide(L)'
;NTKKITDTKFPFPYVQLIVALLLLHSVLTPLVVSACVDSLVLAPVLCFVPIFGAHALNFISIELEDPFGEDDNDLPLAHFQAEMNNCLLMLLHPGTDLIPSVGSQCILDFDALYDTVHISGEGGHDVRANVKLFDPEFTLRASRSFR
;
A
#
# COMPACT_ATOMS: atom_id res chain seq x y z
N ASN A 1 -3.70 -2.39 -13.68
CA ASN A 1 -3.99 -1.25 -12.79
C ASN A 1 -2.81 -0.30 -12.67
N THR A 2 -1.63 -0.72 -12.20
CA THR A 2 -0.42 0.12 -12.08
C THR A 2 0.01 0.77 -13.40
N LYS A 3 0.02 0.01 -14.51
CA LYS A 3 0.29 0.56 -15.85
C LYS A 3 -0.63 1.74 -16.25
N LYS A 4 -1.89 1.73 -15.81
CA LYS A 4 -2.84 2.80 -16.10
C LYS A 4 -2.46 4.08 -15.34
N ILE A 5 -1.96 3.95 -14.12
CA ILE A 5 -1.54 5.08 -13.26
C ILE A 5 -0.31 5.77 -13.87
N THR A 6 0.66 5.00 -14.35
CA THR A 6 1.87 5.54 -15.02
C THR A 6 1.58 6.16 -16.39
N ASP A 7 0.69 5.55 -17.19
CA ASP A 7 0.43 5.99 -18.56
C ASP A 7 -0.49 7.23 -18.62
N THR A 8 -1.28 7.52 -17.57
CA THR A 8 -2.14 8.72 -17.49
C THR A 8 -1.51 9.85 -16.69
N LYS A 9 -0.53 10.54 -17.28
CA LYS A 9 0.08 11.73 -16.69
C LYS A 9 -0.90 12.89 -16.53
N PHE A 10 -0.62 13.77 -15.58
CA PHE A 10 -1.44 14.97 -15.40
C PHE A 10 -1.39 15.84 -16.67
N PRO A 11 -2.53 16.38 -17.14
CA PRO A 11 -2.55 17.22 -18.32
C PRO A 11 -1.60 18.43 -18.20
N PHE A 12 -0.64 18.53 -19.11
CA PHE A 12 0.31 19.64 -19.21
C PHE A 12 -0.31 21.06 -19.07
N PRO A 13 -1.41 21.42 -19.76
CA PRO A 13 -1.97 22.78 -19.63
C PRO A 13 -2.46 23.10 -18.22
N TYR A 14 -2.82 22.10 -17.42
CA TYR A 14 -3.25 22.32 -16.05
C TYR A 14 -2.07 22.58 -15.12
N VAL A 15 -0.97 21.85 -15.28
CA VAL A 15 0.28 22.12 -14.53
C VAL A 15 0.75 23.54 -14.80
N GLN A 16 0.69 23.99 -16.07
CA GLN A 16 1.01 25.37 -16.43
C GLN A 16 0.10 26.39 -15.74
N LEU A 17 -1.21 26.09 -15.66
CA LEU A 17 -2.17 26.95 -14.97
C LEU A 17 -1.86 27.05 -13.47
N ILE A 18 -1.57 25.93 -12.79
CA ILE A 18 -1.21 25.93 -11.36
C ILE A 18 0.02 26.81 -11.13
N VAL A 19 1.08 26.60 -11.92
CA VAL A 19 2.33 27.38 -11.80
C VAL A 19 2.05 28.87 -12.03
N ALA A 20 1.27 29.23 -13.05
CA ALA A 20 0.90 30.62 -13.30
C ALA A 20 0.11 31.24 -12.13
N LEU A 21 -0.84 30.49 -11.54
CA LEU A 21 -1.60 30.94 -10.37
C LEU A 21 -0.73 31.07 -9.13
N LEU A 22 0.22 30.16 -8.90
CA LEU A 22 1.18 30.27 -7.79
C LEU A 22 2.09 31.49 -7.93
N LEU A 23 2.58 31.78 -9.15
CA LEU A 23 3.36 32.99 -9.43
C LEU A 23 2.54 34.25 -9.18
N LEU A 24 1.30 34.28 -9.68
CA LEU A 24 0.39 35.40 -9.44
C LEU A 24 0.10 35.58 -7.94
N HIS A 25 -0.17 34.49 -7.22
CA HIS A 25 -0.39 34.51 -5.77
C HIS A 25 0.84 35.03 -5.02
N SER A 26 2.05 34.65 -5.43
CA SER A 26 3.30 35.07 -4.82
C SER A 26 3.55 36.58 -4.96
N VAL A 27 3.00 37.22 -6.00
CA VAL A 27 3.11 38.67 -6.22
C VAL A 27 1.93 39.44 -5.64
N LEU A 28 0.70 38.95 -5.78
CA LEU A 28 -0.50 39.65 -5.30
C LEU A 28 -0.61 39.64 -3.77
N THR A 29 -0.22 38.55 -3.12
CA THR A 29 -0.31 38.43 -1.66
C THR A 29 0.50 39.50 -0.92
N PRO A 30 1.79 39.74 -1.23
CA PRO A 30 2.53 40.84 -0.58
C PRO A 30 1.95 42.22 -0.91
N LEU A 31 1.46 42.44 -2.14
CA LEU A 31 0.84 43.72 -2.52
C LEU A 31 -0.42 44.02 -1.70
N VAL A 32 -1.30 43.03 -1.54
CA VAL A 32 -2.53 43.18 -0.75
C VAL A 32 -2.21 43.32 0.73
N VAL A 33 -1.35 42.47 1.29
CA VAL A 33 -0.99 42.52 2.71
C VAL A 33 -0.30 43.84 3.06
N SER A 34 0.56 44.36 2.19
CA SER A 34 1.20 45.67 2.39
C SER A 34 0.21 46.84 2.39
N ALA A 35 -0.96 46.71 1.77
CA ALA A 35 -1.99 47.75 1.76
C ALA A 35 -3.00 47.62 2.91
N CYS A 36 -3.13 46.43 3.50
CA CYS A 36 -4.15 46.13 4.51
C CYS A 36 -3.60 46.02 5.94
N VAL A 37 -2.28 45.86 6.12
CA VAL A 37 -1.68 45.59 7.44
C VAL A 37 -0.54 46.57 7.73
N ASP A 38 -0.73 47.42 8.73
CA ASP A 38 0.27 48.40 9.15
C ASP A 38 1.37 47.83 10.07
N SER A 39 1.16 46.62 10.60
CA SER A 39 2.09 46.00 11.56
C SER A 39 3.31 45.42 10.85
N LEU A 40 4.50 45.94 11.22
CA LEU A 40 5.79 45.58 10.64
C LEU A 40 6.18 44.11 10.86
N VAL A 41 5.68 43.48 11.93
CA VAL A 41 5.94 42.06 12.22
C VAL A 41 4.86 41.15 11.66
N LEU A 42 3.59 41.57 11.73
CA LEU A 42 2.48 40.72 11.30
C LEU A 42 2.38 40.63 9.77
N ALA A 43 2.68 41.71 9.05
CA ALA A 43 2.64 41.74 7.59
C ALA A 43 3.54 40.67 6.92
N PRO A 44 4.84 40.53 7.25
CA PRO A 44 5.68 39.49 6.63
C PRO A 44 5.24 38.08 7.02
N VAL A 45 4.74 37.86 8.25
CA VAL A 45 4.24 36.54 8.67
C VAL A 45 2.98 36.14 7.89
N LEU A 46 2.02 37.07 7.76
CA LEU A 46 0.80 36.85 6.99
C LEU A 46 1.05 36.70 5.49
N CYS A 47 2.17 37.21 4.97
CA CYS A 47 2.58 36.99 3.59
C CYS A 47 3.30 35.64 3.42
N PHE A 48 4.24 35.32 4.32
CA PHE A 48 5.08 34.13 4.23
C PHE A 48 4.29 32.83 4.36
N VAL A 49 3.43 32.70 5.38
CA VAL A 49 2.70 31.46 5.68
C VAL A 49 1.86 30.96 4.48
N PRO A 50 0.98 31.76 3.86
CA PRO A 50 0.17 31.29 2.74
C PRO A 50 0.99 31.01 1.48
N ILE A 51 2.01 31.83 1.17
CA ILE A 51 2.87 31.62 0.00
C ILE A 51 3.67 30.33 0.18
N PHE A 52 4.33 30.17 1.34
CA PHE A 52 5.08 28.96 1.67
C PHE A 52 4.19 27.72 1.63
N GLY A 53 3.00 27.79 2.24
CA GLY A 53 2.03 26.69 2.23
C GLY A 53 1.60 26.30 0.82
N ALA A 54 1.29 27.27 -0.04
CA ALA A 54 0.89 27.01 -1.42
C ALA A 54 2.02 26.37 -2.25
N HIS A 55 3.26 26.87 -2.12
CA HIS A 55 4.42 26.26 -2.80
C HIS A 55 4.74 24.87 -2.27
N ALA A 56 4.73 24.68 -0.94
CA ALA A 56 4.97 23.37 -0.33
C ALA A 56 3.95 22.33 -0.78
N LEU A 57 2.66 22.69 -0.82
CA LEU A 57 1.61 21.81 -1.33
C LEU A 57 1.82 21.45 -2.80
N ASN A 58 2.25 22.41 -3.63
CA ASN A 58 2.54 22.15 -5.04
C ASN A 58 3.72 21.16 -5.19
N PHE A 59 4.80 21.33 -4.43
CA PHE A 59 5.92 20.38 -4.46
C PHE A 59 5.51 18.98 -4.01
N ILE A 60 4.81 18.86 -2.88
CA ILE A 60 4.29 17.56 -2.42
C ILE A 60 3.40 16.93 -3.49
N SER A 61 2.57 17.72 -4.18
CA SER A 61 1.69 17.21 -5.23
C SER A 61 2.46 16.68 -6.45
N ILE A 62 3.61 17.27 -6.77
CA ILE A 62 4.48 16.82 -7.87
C ILE A 62 5.07 15.44 -7.53
N GLU A 63 5.63 15.29 -6.32
CA GLU A 63 6.17 14.01 -5.86
C GLU A 63 5.10 12.90 -5.87
N LEU A 64 3.88 13.22 -5.39
CA LEU A 64 2.77 12.27 -5.38
C LEU A 64 2.24 11.91 -6.77
N GLU A 65 2.55 12.68 -7.82
CA GLU A 65 2.17 12.36 -9.19
C GLU A 65 3.04 11.23 -9.78
N ASP A 66 4.28 11.07 -9.32
CA ASP A 66 5.23 10.06 -9.81
C ASP A 66 5.64 9.03 -8.74
N PRO A 67 4.70 8.23 -8.20
CA PRO A 67 4.94 7.33 -7.07
C PRO A 67 5.81 6.10 -7.40
N PHE A 68 6.31 6.02 -8.63
CA PHE A 68 7.13 4.92 -9.15
C PHE A 68 8.58 5.35 -9.41
N GLY A 69 8.98 6.50 -8.87
CA GLY A 69 10.33 7.04 -8.95
C GLY A 69 11.33 6.36 -8.01
N GLU A 70 12.30 7.14 -7.55
CA GLU A 70 13.41 6.69 -6.70
C GLU A 70 13.49 7.49 -5.38
N ASP A 71 12.46 8.27 -5.06
CA ASP A 71 12.41 9.10 -3.86
C ASP A 71 12.04 8.25 -2.62
N ASP A 72 12.40 8.75 -1.43
CA ASP A 72 12.20 8.00 -0.17
C ASP A 72 10.73 7.62 0.11
N ASN A 73 9.78 8.36 -0.47
CA ASN A 73 8.34 8.13 -0.31
C ASN A 73 7.70 7.37 -1.48
N ASP A 74 8.50 6.85 -2.41
CA ASP A 74 8.01 6.06 -3.53
C ASP A 74 7.73 4.60 -3.16
N LEU A 75 7.00 3.93 -4.05
CA LEU A 75 6.66 2.53 -3.88
C LEU A 75 7.92 1.65 -3.98
N PRO A 76 8.12 0.66 -3.08
CA PRO A 76 9.31 -0.20 -3.10
C PRO A 76 9.20 -1.27 -4.20
N LEU A 77 9.44 -0.87 -5.45
CA LEU A 77 9.22 -1.72 -6.63
C LEU A 77 10.10 -2.97 -6.62
N ALA A 78 11.34 -2.87 -6.13
CA ALA A 78 12.24 -4.01 -5.99
C ALA A 78 11.69 -5.08 -5.04
N HIS A 79 11.07 -4.65 -3.93
CA HIS A 79 10.43 -5.56 -2.99
C HIS A 79 9.23 -6.26 -3.64
N PHE A 80 8.36 -5.51 -4.32
CA PHE A 80 7.21 -6.10 -5.04
C PHE A 80 7.64 -7.06 -6.14
N GLN A 81 8.73 -6.78 -6.86
CA GLN A 81 9.28 -7.68 -7.84
C GLN A 81 9.79 -8.98 -7.19
N ALA A 82 10.50 -8.89 -6.07
CA ALA A 82 10.99 -10.05 -5.34
C ALA A 82 9.84 -10.94 -4.84
N GLU A 83 8.78 -10.32 -4.29
CA GLU A 83 7.58 -11.02 -3.85
C GLU A 83 6.87 -11.74 -5.01
N MET A 84 6.73 -11.06 -6.16
CA MET A 84 6.18 -11.68 -7.37
C MET A 84 7.01 -12.87 -7.84
N ASN A 85 8.34 -12.76 -7.83
CA ASN A 85 9.23 -13.86 -8.19
C ASN A 85 9.06 -15.06 -7.24
N ASN A 86 8.91 -14.82 -5.94
CA ASN A 86 8.66 -15.88 -4.96
C ASN A 86 7.32 -16.58 -5.20
N CYS A 87 6.27 -15.82 -5.52
CA CYS A 87 4.98 -16.39 -5.90
C CYS A 87 5.08 -17.27 -7.16
N LEU A 88 5.85 -16.84 -8.16
CA LEU A 88 6.09 -17.64 -9.36
C LEU A 88 6.89 -18.92 -9.07
N LEU A 89 7.91 -18.83 -8.21
CA LEU A 89 8.67 -20.00 -7.75
C LEU A 89 7.80 -20.98 -6.97
N MET A 90 6.86 -20.48 -6.16
CA MET A 90 5.88 -21.32 -5.48
C MET A 90 5.09 -22.15 -6.49
N LEU A 91 4.62 -21.58 -7.61
CA LEU A 91 3.85 -22.31 -8.63
C LEU A 91 4.63 -23.46 -9.27
N LEU A 92 5.96 -23.38 -9.32
CA LEU A 92 6.86 -24.42 -9.83
C LEU A 92 7.11 -25.55 -8.82
N HIS A 93 6.65 -25.43 -7.58
CA HIS A 93 6.88 -26.45 -6.56
C HIS A 93 6.17 -27.77 -6.93
N PRO A 94 6.81 -28.95 -6.82
CA PRO A 94 6.22 -30.23 -7.24
C PRO A 94 4.89 -30.60 -6.56
N GLY A 95 4.60 -29.98 -5.42
CA GLY A 95 3.33 -30.14 -4.68
C GLY A 95 2.23 -29.13 -5.03
N THR A 96 2.41 -28.27 -6.03
CA THR A 96 1.38 -27.26 -6.40
C THR A 96 0.20 -27.82 -7.18
N ASP A 97 0.39 -28.97 -7.84
CA ASP A 97 -0.66 -29.67 -8.59
C ASP A 97 -1.40 -30.73 -7.73
N LEU A 98 -1.30 -30.60 -6.40
CA LEU A 98 -2.01 -31.47 -5.48
C LEU A 98 -3.46 -30.97 -5.33
N ILE A 99 -4.41 -31.72 -5.89
CA ILE A 99 -5.84 -31.51 -5.62
C ILE A 99 -6.06 -31.86 -4.14
N PRO A 100 -6.53 -30.92 -3.30
CA PRO A 100 -6.82 -31.23 -1.91
C PRO A 100 -7.90 -32.30 -1.86
N SER A 101 -7.57 -33.42 -1.22
CA SER A 101 -8.50 -34.52 -0.98
C SER A 101 -8.89 -34.55 0.50
N VAL A 102 -10.10 -35.00 0.78
CA VAL A 102 -10.53 -35.26 2.14
C VAL A 102 -9.78 -36.48 2.69
N GLY A 103 -9.22 -36.35 3.89
CA GLY A 103 -8.69 -37.50 4.62
C GLY A 103 -9.80 -38.48 4.98
N SER A 104 -9.47 -39.75 5.17
CA SER A 104 -10.43 -40.80 5.59
C SER A 104 -11.12 -40.50 6.94
N GLN A 105 -10.58 -39.57 7.71
CA GLN A 105 -11.10 -39.04 8.97
C GLN A 105 -12.04 -37.83 8.80
N CYS A 106 -12.33 -37.40 7.58
CA CYS A 106 -13.19 -36.26 7.31
C CYS A 106 -14.66 -36.61 7.59
N ILE A 107 -15.31 -35.82 8.46
CA ILE A 107 -16.74 -35.93 8.74
C ILE A 107 -17.47 -35.27 7.56
N LEU A 108 -18.19 -36.08 6.78
CA LEU A 108 -18.99 -35.61 5.63
C LEU A 108 -20.46 -35.36 5.98
N ASP A 109 -20.89 -35.81 7.15
CA ASP A 109 -22.25 -35.64 7.63
C ASP A 109 -22.43 -34.28 8.31
N PHE A 110 -23.46 -33.54 7.89
CA PHE A 110 -23.68 -32.17 8.33
C PHE A 110 -24.06 -32.09 9.81
N ASP A 111 -24.92 -32.99 10.28
CA ASP A 111 -25.40 -33.00 11.67
C ASP A 111 -24.26 -33.38 12.63
N ALA A 112 -23.48 -34.41 12.30
CA ALA A 112 -22.29 -34.78 13.07
C ALA A 112 -21.21 -33.68 13.10
N LEU A 113 -21.07 -32.90 12.02
CA LEU A 113 -20.14 -31.77 11.97
C LEU A 113 -20.66 -30.60 12.84
N TYR A 114 -21.95 -30.29 12.75
CA TYR A 114 -22.61 -29.23 13.51
C TYR A 114 -22.48 -29.48 15.02
N ASP A 115 -22.73 -30.72 15.46
CA ASP A 115 -22.58 -31.10 16.86
C ASP A 115 -21.11 -31.03 17.32
N THR A 116 -20.16 -31.47 16.49
CA THR A 116 -18.73 -31.40 16.85
C THR A 116 -18.23 -29.95 17.01
N VAL A 117 -18.71 -29.04 16.15
CA VAL A 117 -18.37 -27.60 16.22
C VAL A 117 -19.07 -26.92 17.41
N HIS A 118 -20.33 -27.27 17.69
CA HIS A 118 -21.08 -26.70 18.82
C HIS A 118 -20.64 -27.24 20.19
N ILE A 119 -20.27 -28.53 20.30
CA ILE A 119 -19.70 -29.11 21.52
C ILE A 119 -18.38 -28.43 21.89
N SER A 120 -17.60 -27.98 20.90
CA SER A 120 -16.34 -27.27 21.12
C SER A 120 -16.53 -25.80 21.57
N GLY A 121 -17.75 -25.26 21.48
CA GLY A 121 -18.07 -23.88 21.87
C GLY A 121 -18.42 -23.69 23.36
N GLU A 122 -18.82 -24.76 24.07
CA GLU A 122 -19.30 -24.65 25.46
C GLU A 122 -18.38 -25.32 26.50
N GLY A 123 -17.31 -26.00 26.07
CA GLY A 123 -16.33 -26.60 26.97
C GLY A 123 -14.92 -26.19 26.58
N GLY A 124 -14.30 -25.31 27.37
CA GLY A 124 -12.90 -24.92 27.21
C GLY A 124 -11.96 -26.12 27.29
N HIS A 125 -11.62 -26.69 26.14
CA HIS A 125 -10.35 -27.36 25.94
C HIS A 125 -9.84 -27.01 24.55
N ASP A 126 -8.66 -26.38 24.56
CA ASP A 126 -7.93 -25.83 23.43
C ASP A 126 -7.52 -26.94 22.45
N VAL A 127 -8.44 -27.39 21.61
CA VAL A 127 -8.14 -28.18 20.42
C VAL A 127 -7.89 -27.21 19.26
N ARG A 128 -6.91 -26.31 19.44
CA ARG A 128 -6.11 -25.75 18.33
C ARG A 128 -5.26 -26.87 17.69
N ALA A 129 -5.89 -27.99 17.33
CA ALA A 129 -5.25 -29.04 16.57
C ALA A 129 -4.97 -28.51 15.16
N ASN A 130 -3.77 -27.94 15.02
CA ASN A 130 -2.96 -27.96 13.81
C ASN A 130 -3.69 -27.68 12.49
N VAL A 131 -4.54 -26.66 12.46
CA VAL A 131 -4.77 -25.95 11.20
C VAL A 131 -3.59 -25.02 10.99
N LYS A 132 -2.42 -25.59 10.68
CA LYS A 132 -1.31 -24.86 10.08
C LYS A 132 -1.74 -24.54 8.66
N LEU A 133 -2.56 -23.50 8.49
CA LEU A 133 -3.02 -23.15 7.15
C LEU A 133 -1.85 -22.65 6.28
N PHE A 134 -0.77 -22.12 6.88
CA PHE A 134 0.49 -21.80 6.21
C PHE A 134 1.60 -21.76 7.29
N ASP A 135 2.68 -22.51 7.12
CA ASP A 135 3.93 -22.28 7.88
C ASP A 135 4.63 -21.06 7.25
N PRO A 136 4.82 -19.94 7.97
CA PRO A 136 5.45 -18.73 7.41
C PRO A 136 6.97 -18.88 7.20
N GLU A 137 7.59 -19.89 7.81
CA GLU A 137 8.98 -20.26 7.55
C GLU A 137 9.03 -21.44 6.58
N PHE A 138 8.99 -21.13 5.27
CA PHE A 138 9.31 -22.08 4.21
C PHE A 138 10.81 -22.44 4.29
N THR A 139 11.17 -23.24 5.28
CA THR A 139 12.53 -23.76 5.43
C THR A 139 12.60 -25.04 4.62
N LEU A 140 13.29 -24.98 3.48
CA LEU A 140 13.59 -26.11 2.60
C LEU A 140 14.23 -27.26 3.39
N ARG A 141 13.42 -28.17 3.95
CA ARG A 141 13.90 -29.52 4.27
C ARG A 141 13.95 -30.29 2.98
N ALA A 142 15.11 -30.20 2.33
CA ALA A 142 15.53 -31.14 1.31
C ALA A 142 15.46 -32.57 1.90
N SER A 143 14.35 -33.27 1.65
CA SER A 143 14.26 -34.69 1.94
C SER A 143 15.06 -35.42 0.86
N ARG A 144 16.30 -35.75 1.23
CA ARG A 144 17.07 -36.82 0.60
C ARG A 144 16.26 -38.12 0.57
N SER A 145 16.57 -38.91 -0.46
CA SER A 145 16.39 -40.36 -0.56
C SER A 145 15.02 -40.85 -1.02
N PHE A 146 14.89 -41.07 -2.32
CA PHE A 146 14.28 -42.30 -2.82
C PHE A 146 15.15 -42.89 -3.95
N ARG A 147 15.31 -44.20 -3.90
CA ARG A 147 16.17 -45.03 -4.77
C ARG A 147 15.68 -45.04 -6.21
#